data_AF-A0A535C797-F1
#
_entry.id   AF-A0A535C797-F1
#
_cell.length_a   1.000
_cell.length_b   1.000
_cell.length_c   1.000
_cell.angle_alpha   90.00
_cell.angle_beta   90.00
_cell.angle_gamma   90.00
#
_symmetry.space_group_name_H-M   'P 1'
#
loop_
_entity.id
_entity.type
_entity.pdbx_description
1 polymer ?
#
loop_
_entity_poly.entity_id
_entity_poly.type
_entity_poly.pdbx_seq_one_letter_code
_entity_poly.pdbx_strand_id
1 'polypeptide(L)'
;SYQNLAHGADGIMFFQWRQSQAGAEKFHSAVVTHEGNEHNRIFQQAAQLGAELKQLSADVVGSRTAAQVAILMDWQNWWAIEYPQRPSNRLHYWEQIKTYYAPLHGLNVAVDLLQPDSDLTNYRLVVAPLLYMLRPGVAKNLEQFVERGGILLTTYFSGIVDQNDRVALGGYPGELRKLLGIHVEEFDPWTENMTNQIVIEEGPLQGTYPCTLWGEVVHLEGARAIGIFANDYYAMGPALTVHQFGQGQAYYVATQGSNELLAGLMRLLCQQASVSPVLNVPNGIEVTQRVRADGRVVYFFLNHTGKPEVVALPAGKFTSLLNGKEVERQIEIDERDVAVLLAQ
;
A
#
# COMPACT_ATOMS: atom_id res chain seq x y z
N SER A 1 -8.38 4.36 17.10
CA SER A 1 -8.76 3.03 17.64
C SER A 1 -9.42 2.16 16.58
N TYR A 2 -10.56 2.57 16.03
CA TYR A 2 -11.27 1.80 15.01
C TYR A 2 -10.46 1.50 13.76
N GLN A 3 -9.61 2.42 13.30
CA GLN A 3 -8.70 2.16 12.17
C GLN A 3 -7.76 0.99 12.46
N ASN A 4 -7.25 0.83 13.69
CA ASN A 4 -6.43 -0.34 14.03
C ASN A 4 -7.26 -1.63 13.96
N LEU A 5 -8.51 -1.62 14.44
CA LEU A 5 -9.40 -2.79 14.34
C LEU A 5 -9.70 -3.13 12.88
N ALA A 6 -9.99 -2.12 12.07
CA ALA A 6 -10.26 -2.23 10.64
C ALA A 6 -9.10 -2.93 9.90
N HIS A 7 -7.86 -2.63 10.28
CA HIS A 7 -6.64 -3.21 9.71
C HIS A 7 -6.10 -4.43 10.49
N GLY A 8 -6.93 -5.09 11.29
CA GLY A 8 -6.63 -6.42 11.83
C GLY A 8 -6.21 -6.49 13.29
N ALA A 9 -6.21 -5.39 14.04
CA ALA A 9 -5.99 -5.45 15.48
C ALA A 9 -7.16 -6.16 16.19
N ASP A 10 -6.82 -7.05 17.12
CA ASP A 10 -7.80 -7.72 18.01
C ASP A 10 -7.90 -7.07 19.39
N GLY A 11 -7.16 -5.98 19.61
CA GLY A 11 -7.18 -5.23 20.86
C GLY A 11 -6.64 -3.83 20.69
N ILE A 12 -7.11 -2.92 21.55
CA ILE A 12 -6.64 -1.54 21.63
C ILE A 12 -6.02 -1.34 23.01
N MET A 13 -4.75 -0.97 23.02
CA MET A 13 -3.98 -0.71 24.23
C MET A 13 -3.40 0.70 24.17
N PHE A 14 -3.32 1.36 25.31
CA PHE A 14 -2.77 2.71 25.43
C PHE A 14 -1.52 2.69 26.29
N PHE A 15 -0.48 3.38 25.82
CA PHE A 15 0.52 3.94 26.72
C PHE A 15 0.01 5.31 27.18
N GLN A 16 -0.33 5.53 28.45
CA GLN A 16 -0.31 4.61 29.58
C GLN A 16 -1.63 4.65 30.36
N TRP A 17 -1.75 3.78 31.37
CA TRP A 17 -2.94 3.75 32.22
C TRP A 17 -3.11 5.03 33.06
N ARG A 18 -2.05 5.48 33.75
CA ARG A 18 -2.08 6.67 34.61
C ARG A 18 -0.85 7.55 34.35
N GLN A 19 -1.02 8.86 34.29
CA GLN A 19 0.10 9.76 34.03
C GLN A 19 1.15 9.68 35.14
N SER A 20 2.42 9.59 34.73
CA SER A 20 3.57 9.65 35.64
C SER A 20 3.63 11.00 36.36
N GLN A 21 3.99 11.01 37.64
CA GLN A 21 4.17 12.26 38.39
C GLN A 21 5.49 12.97 38.07
N ALA A 22 6.51 12.22 37.64
CA ALA A 22 7.86 12.72 37.37
C ALA A 22 8.49 12.01 36.17
N GLY A 23 9.67 12.48 35.76
CA GLY A 23 10.40 11.97 34.60
C GLY A 23 10.09 12.70 33.29
N ALA A 24 10.60 12.17 32.18
CA ALA A 24 10.45 12.75 30.85
C ALA A 24 8.99 12.75 30.37
N GLU A 25 8.22 11.72 30.72
CA GLU A 25 6.87 11.46 30.20
C GLU A 25 5.74 11.90 31.14
N LYS A 26 6.04 12.69 32.18
CA LYS A 26 5.02 13.17 33.14
C LYS A 26 3.86 13.92 32.47
N PHE A 27 4.08 14.49 31.28
CA PHE A 27 3.04 15.17 30.51
C PHE A 27 2.50 14.34 29.34
N HIS A 28 2.97 13.10 29.14
CA HIS A 28 2.38 12.18 28.19
C HIS A 28 0.94 11.87 28.62
N SER A 29 -0.01 11.86 27.69
CA SER A 29 -1.41 11.57 27.98
C SER A 29 -1.60 10.15 28.53
N ALA A 30 -2.63 9.95 29.35
CA ALA A 30 -3.00 8.66 29.91
C ALA A 30 -4.51 8.58 30.11
N VAL A 31 -5.05 7.36 30.29
CA VAL A 31 -6.48 7.16 30.59
C VAL A 31 -6.87 7.85 31.90
N VAL A 32 -6.03 7.72 32.93
CA VAL A 32 -6.16 8.46 34.18
C VAL A 32 -5.15 9.59 34.23
N THR A 33 -5.64 10.82 34.12
CA THR A 33 -4.83 12.03 34.17
C THR A 33 -4.33 12.31 35.59
N HIS A 34 -3.48 13.33 35.76
CA HIS A 34 -3.08 13.81 37.09
C HIS A 34 -4.25 14.29 37.95
N GLU A 35 -5.39 14.65 37.34
CA GLU A 35 -6.63 14.98 38.05
C GLU A 35 -7.16 13.78 38.86
N GLY A 36 -6.85 12.56 38.41
CA GLY A 36 -7.06 11.34 39.18
C GLY A 36 -8.49 10.82 39.23
N ASN A 37 -9.45 11.46 38.55
CA ASN A 37 -10.86 11.05 38.48
C ASN A 37 -11.32 10.75 37.05
N GLU A 38 -12.50 10.13 36.94
CA GLU A 38 -13.12 9.64 35.71
C GLU A 38 -13.93 10.68 34.92
N HIS A 39 -14.15 11.88 35.46
CA HIS A 39 -15.11 12.85 34.92
C HIS A 39 -14.57 13.63 33.72
N ASN A 40 -13.27 13.56 33.46
CA ASN A 40 -12.65 14.26 32.35
C ASN A 40 -12.94 13.58 31.00
N ARG A 41 -12.83 14.37 29.93
CA ARG A 41 -13.09 13.94 28.55
C ARG A 41 -12.31 12.68 28.14
N ILE A 42 -11.03 12.58 28.51
CA ILE A 42 -10.16 11.48 28.06
C ILE A 42 -10.63 10.16 28.67
N PHE A 43 -10.94 10.14 29.96
CA PHE A 43 -11.46 8.95 30.62
C PHE A 43 -12.81 8.53 30.04
N GLN A 44 -13.73 9.48 29.84
CA GLN A 44 -15.06 9.19 29.28
C GLN A 44 -14.96 8.61 27.86
N GLN A 45 -14.09 9.15 27.00
CA GLN A 45 -13.86 8.61 25.67
C GLN A 45 -13.23 7.20 25.71
N ALA A 46 -12.29 6.95 26.62
CA ALA A 46 -11.71 5.63 26.81
C ALA A 46 -12.74 4.61 27.34
N ALA A 47 -13.64 5.04 28.25
CA ALA A 47 -14.72 4.22 28.78
C ALA A 47 -15.76 3.87 27.69
N GLN A 48 -16.14 4.85 26.87
CA GLN A 48 -17.01 4.63 25.71
C GLN A 48 -16.39 3.60 24.76
N LEU A 49 -15.13 3.81 24.36
CA LEU A 49 -14.42 2.88 23.49
C LEU A 49 -14.37 1.47 24.11
N GLY A 50 -14.09 1.34 25.42
CA GLY A 50 -14.09 0.05 26.10
C GLY A 50 -15.43 -0.67 26.05
N ALA A 51 -16.54 0.08 26.19
CA ALA A 51 -17.89 -0.48 26.08
C ALA A 51 -18.20 -0.94 24.64
N GLU A 52 -17.82 -0.15 23.64
CA GLU A 52 -17.99 -0.50 22.23
C GLU A 52 -17.14 -1.72 21.84
N LEU A 53 -15.87 -1.78 22.24
CA LEU A 53 -14.99 -2.92 21.99
C LEU A 53 -15.57 -4.23 22.54
N LYS A 54 -16.24 -4.18 23.70
CA LYS A 54 -16.92 -5.34 24.27
C LYS A 54 -18.07 -5.82 23.39
N GLN A 55 -18.80 -4.92 22.75
CA GLN A 55 -19.88 -5.25 21.82
C GLN A 55 -19.35 -5.87 20.52
N LEU A 56 -18.25 -5.32 19.99
CA LEU A 56 -17.64 -5.77 18.73
C LEU A 56 -16.91 -7.12 18.83
N SER A 57 -16.53 -7.54 20.04
CA SER A 57 -15.58 -8.63 20.25
C SER A 57 -15.98 -9.95 19.58
N ALA A 58 -17.27 -10.30 19.60
CA ALA A 58 -17.76 -11.57 19.06
C ALA A 58 -17.67 -11.69 17.53
N ASP A 59 -17.61 -10.55 16.83
CA ASP A 59 -17.63 -10.49 15.37
C ASP A 59 -16.27 -10.07 14.79
N VAL A 60 -15.47 -9.32 15.55
CA VAL A 60 -14.19 -8.76 15.08
C VAL A 60 -13.00 -9.63 15.45
N VAL A 61 -12.92 -10.17 16.68
CA VAL A 61 -11.72 -10.89 17.14
C VAL A 61 -11.48 -12.13 16.29
N GLY A 62 -10.26 -12.29 15.79
CA GLY A 62 -9.87 -13.42 14.94
C GLY A 62 -10.38 -13.37 13.49
N SER A 63 -11.17 -12.36 13.11
CA SER A 63 -11.52 -12.11 11.70
C SER A 63 -10.30 -11.60 10.92
N ARG A 64 -10.23 -11.87 9.61
CA ARG A 64 -9.05 -11.56 8.79
C ARG A 64 -9.38 -10.70 7.57
N THR A 65 -8.44 -9.85 7.17
CA THR A 65 -8.49 -9.20 5.87
C THR A 65 -8.25 -10.23 4.77
N ALA A 66 -8.98 -10.10 3.66
CA ALA A 66 -8.82 -10.94 2.48
C ALA A 66 -8.23 -10.11 1.33
N ALA A 67 -7.04 -9.56 1.53
CA ALA A 67 -6.38 -8.73 0.53
C ALA A 67 -5.98 -9.55 -0.71
N GLN A 68 -6.14 -8.96 -1.89
CA GLN A 68 -5.68 -9.52 -3.17
C GLN A 68 -4.50 -8.73 -3.74
N VAL A 69 -4.08 -7.68 -3.03
CA VAL A 69 -2.91 -6.87 -3.35
C VAL A 69 -1.90 -6.99 -2.23
N ALA A 70 -0.63 -7.19 -2.59
CA ALA A 70 0.47 -7.13 -1.65
C ALA A 70 1.46 -6.02 -2.04
N ILE A 71 2.01 -5.33 -1.05
CA ILE A 71 3.23 -4.55 -1.19
C ILE A 71 4.36 -5.29 -0.50
N LEU A 72 5.45 -5.54 -1.21
CA LEU A 72 6.62 -6.19 -0.65
C LEU A 72 7.47 -5.19 0.11
N MET A 73 7.78 -5.53 1.35
CA MET A 73 8.60 -4.72 2.23
C MET A 73 9.61 -5.61 2.95
N ASP A 74 10.87 -5.19 2.98
CA ASP A 74 11.95 -5.98 3.56
C ASP A 74 12.94 -5.16 4.38
N TRP A 75 13.29 -5.66 5.57
CA TRP A 75 14.15 -4.94 6.51
C TRP A 75 15.61 -4.94 6.06
N GLN A 76 16.09 -6.03 5.47
CA GLN A 76 17.48 -6.10 5.00
C GLN A 76 17.67 -5.23 3.77
N ASN A 77 16.68 -5.22 2.86
CA ASN A 77 16.60 -4.26 1.76
C ASN A 77 16.61 -2.83 2.29
N TRP A 78 15.78 -2.51 3.30
CA TRP A 78 15.74 -1.18 3.90
C TRP A 78 17.12 -0.77 4.46
N TRP A 79 17.76 -1.62 5.25
CA TRP A 79 19.09 -1.34 5.80
C TRP A 79 20.13 -1.06 4.71
N ALA A 80 20.13 -1.85 3.64
CA ALA A 80 21.09 -1.69 2.55
C ALA A 80 20.81 -0.40 1.75
N ILE A 81 19.55 -0.11 1.45
CA ILE A 81 19.17 1.12 0.75
C ILE A 81 19.57 2.34 1.56
N GLU A 82 19.36 2.37 2.87
CA GLU A 82 19.66 3.55 3.71
C GLU A 82 21.13 3.71 4.10
N TYR A 83 21.99 2.83 3.60
CA TYR A 83 23.42 2.99 3.77
C TYR A 83 23.95 4.25 3.03
N PRO A 84 24.82 5.08 3.62
CA PRO A 84 25.19 6.38 3.03
C PRO A 84 25.90 6.30 1.67
N GLN A 85 26.61 5.21 1.37
CA GLN A 85 27.40 5.03 0.16
C GLN A 85 26.55 4.52 -1.01
N ARG A 86 25.63 5.35 -1.48
CA ARG A 86 24.65 5.05 -2.53
C ARG A 86 24.61 6.16 -3.59
N PRO A 87 24.05 5.90 -4.80
CA PRO A 87 24.03 6.88 -5.89
C PRO A 87 23.26 8.17 -5.54
N SER A 88 22.31 8.12 -4.60
CA SER A 88 21.57 9.29 -4.12
C SER A 88 21.23 9.18 -2.64
N ASN A 89 21.51 10.22 -1.86
CA ASN A 89 21.09 10.33 -0.47
C ASN A 89 19.59 10.64 -0.31
N ARG A 90 18.86 10.87 -1.41
CA ARG A 90 17.43 11.20 -1.43
C ARG A 90 16.51 9.98 -1.50
N LEU A 91 17.06 8.78 -1.69
CA LEU A 91 16.26 7.54 -1.68
C LEU A 91 15.88 7.19 -0.24
N HIS A 92 14.58 7.19 0.06
CA HIS A 92 14.08 6.77 1.37
C HIS A 92 13.09 5.65 1.18
N TYR A 93 13.44 4.44 1.64
CA TYR A 93 12.68 3.24 1.35
C TYR A 93 11.24 3.32 1.88
N TRP A 94 11.07 3.82 3.11
CA TRP A 94 9.74 3.99 3.70
C TRP A 94 8.85 4.97 2.92
N GLU A 95 9.43 6.03 2.35
CA GLU A 95 8.68 6.94 1.50
C GLU A 95 8.21 6.23 0.23
N GLN A 96 9.03 5.37 -0.37
CA GLN A 96 8.62 4.57 -1.53
C GLN A 96 7.47 3.63 -1.20
N ILE A 97 7.51 2.92 -0.08
CA ILE A 97 6.39 2.07 0.37
C ILE A 97 5.11 2.90 0.50
N LYS A 98 5.15 4.07 1.15
CA LYS A 98 3.99 4.96 1.29
C LYS A 98 3.49 5.48 -0.05
N THR A 99 4.40 5.85 -0.96
CA THR A 99 4.05 6.39 -2.28
C THR A 99 3.25 5.42 -3.12
N TYR A 100 3.56 4.12 -3.07
CA TYR A 100 2.81 3.09 -3.78
C TYR A 100 1.59 2.58 -2.98
N TYR A 101 1.60 2.64 -1.65
CA TYR A 101 0.45 2.32 -0.80
C TYR A 101 -0.68 3.35 -0.90
N ALA A 102 -0.35 4.64 -0.88
CA ALA A 102 -1.32 5.73 -0.85
C ALA A 102 -2.41 5.66 -1.93
N PRO A 103 -2.11 5.42 -3.23
CA PRO A 103 -3.13 5.27 -4.25
C PRO A 103 -4.03 4.03 -4.06
N LEU A 104 -3.49 2.91 -3.56
CA LEU A 104 -4.29 1.71 -3.26
C LEU A 104 -5.23 1.95 -2.07
N HIS A 105 -4.72 2.59 -1.02
CA HIS A 105 -5.52 3.02 0.12
C HIS A 105 -6.62 4.01 -0.30
N GLY A 106 -6.29 4.98 -1.15
CA GLY A 106 -7.27 5.94 -1.70
C GLY A 106 -8.36 5.28 -2.56
N LEU A 107 -8.08 4.09 -3.11
CA LEU A 107 -9.08 3.27 -3.81
C LEU A 107 -9.90 2.39 -2.86
N ASN A 108 -9.64 2.35 -1.54
CA ASN A 108 -10.24 1.37 -0.63
C ASN A 108 -10.00 -0.09 -1.06
N VAL A 109 -8.83 -0.36 -1.61
CA VAL A 109 -8.36 -1.72 -1.89
C VAL A 109 -7.63 -2.23 -0.66
N ALA A 110 -7.97 -3.45 -0.22
CA ALA A 110 -7.24 -4.11 0.86
C ALA A 110 -5.83 -4.51 0.38
N VAL A 111 -4.82 -4.13 1.16
CA VAL A 111 -3.40 -4.35 0.86
C VAL A 111 -2.72 -5.00 2.06
N ASP A 112 -1.99 -6.09 1.81
CA ASP A 112 -1.08 -6.68 2.81
C ASP A 112 0.36 -6.19 2.58
N LEU A 113 1.10 -5.99 3.67
CA LEU A 113 2.55 -5.80 3.62
C LEU A 113 3.24 -7.13 3.88
N LEU A 114 4.03 -7.62 2.92
CA LEU A 114 4.64 -8.95 2.97
C LEU A 114 6.15 -8.89 2.79
N GLN A 115 6.85 -9.91 3.29
CA GLN A 115 8.25 -10.12 2.92
C GLN A 115 8.34 -10.66 1.47
N PRO A 116 9.42 -10.36 0.72
CA PRO A 116 9.54 -10.76 -0.68
C PRO A 116 9.49 -12.27 -0.97
N ASP A 117 9.83 -13.10 0.01
CA ASP A 117 9.79 -14.56 -0.03
C ASP A 117 8.51 -15.16 0.58
N SER A 118 7.50 -14.33 0.89
CA SER A 118 6.18 -14.79 1.35
C SER A 118 5.42 -15.57 0.28
N ASP A 119 4.44 -16.37 0.69
CA ASP A 119 3.52 -17.04 -0.23
C ASP A 119 2.63 -16.02 -0.96
N LEU A 120 2.77 -15.95 -2.28
CA LEU A 120 2.04 -15.02 -3.13
C LEU A 120 0.78 -15.64 -3.77
N THR A 121 0.37 -16.86 -3.39
CA THR A 121 -0.66 -17.64 -4.10
C THR A 121 -2.03 -16.96 -4.12
N ASN A 122 -2.39 -16.27 -3.04
CA ASN A 122 -3.71 -15.62 -2.91
C ASN A 122 -3.78 -14.20 -3.49
N TYR A 123 -2.65 -13.66 -3.96
CA TYR A 123 -2.58 -12.31 -4.47
C TYR A 123 -2.73 -12.30 -6.00
N ARG A 124 -3.26 -11.20 -6.53
CA ARG A 124 -3.42 -10.95 -7.97
C ARG A 124 -2.51 -9.83 -8.45
N LEU A 125 -2.21 -8.87 -7.57
CA LEU A 125 -1.27 -7.78 -7.80
C LEU A 125 -0.22 -7.75 -6.69
N VAL A 126 1.04 -7.73 -7.06
CA VAL A 126 2.17 -7.57 -6.15
C VAL A 126 2.95 -6.33 -6.58
N VAL A 127 3.17 -5.40 -5.65
CA VAL A 127 3.94 -4.19 -5.87
C VAL A 127 5.20 -4.27 -5.02
N ALA A 128 6.37 -4.10 -5.64
CA ALA A 128 7.67 -4.22 -5.00
C ALA A 128 8.50 -2.95 -5.25
N PRO A 129 8.17 -1.83 -4.60
CA PRO A 129 8.91 -0.58 -4.79
C PRO A 129 10.33 -0.75 -4.29
N LEU A 130 11.29 -0.33 -5.11
CA LEU A 130 12.70 -0.24 -4.76
C LEU A 130 13.21 -1.54 -4.10
N LEU A 131 12.96 -2.69 -4.76
CA LEU A 131 13.39 -4.03 -4.33
C LEU A 131 14.86 -4.22 -4.71
N TYR A 132 15.72 -3.39 -4.14
CA TYR A 132 17.16 -3.30 -4.40
C TYR A 132 17.90 -4.62 -4.17
N MET A 133 17.58 -5.31 -3.08
CA MET A 133 18.19 -6.56 -2.67
C MET A 133 17.32 -7.76 -3.06
N LEU A 134 17.92 -8.74 -3.72
CA LEU A 134 17.32 -10.05 -3.98
C LEU A 134 17.99 -11.11 -3.14
N ARG A 135 17.26 -11.61 -2.13
CA ARG A 135 17.66 -12.80 -1.41
C ARG A 135 17.47 -14.06 -2.26
N PRO A 136 18.18 -15.17 -1.93
CA PRO A 136 17.97 -16.44 -2.58
C PRO A 136 16.49 -16.84 -2.61
N GLY A 137 15.96 -17.12 -3.79
CA GLY A 137 14.58 -17.55 -4.00
C GLY A 137 13.57 -16.43 -4.24
N VAL A 138 13.88 -15.16 -3.96
CA VAL A 138 12.95 -14.03 -4.17
C VAL A 138 12.61 -13.87 -5.65
N ALA A 139 13.62 -13.81 -6.53
CA ALA A 139 13.39 -13.67 -7.97
C ALA A 139 12.53 -14.82 -8.52
N LYS A 140 12.83 -16.07 -8.10
CA LYS A 140 12.06 -17.26 -8.47
C LYS A 140 10.61 -17.20 -7.97
N ASN A 141 10.38 -16.71 -6.75
CA ASN A 141 9.03 -16.55 -6.20
C ASN A 141 8.19 -15.56 -7.05
N LEU A 142 8.80 -14.43 -7.43
CA LEU A 142 8.17 -13.43 -8.29
C LEU A 142 7.93 -13.98 -9.71
N GLU A 143 8.89 -14.69 -10.30
CA GLU A 143 8.71 -15.36 -11.59
C GLU A 143 7.53 -16.32 -11.56
N GLN A 144 7.44 -17.19 -10.54
CA GLN A 144 6.34 -18.13 -10.38
C GLN A 144 5.00 -17.44 -10.13
N PHE A 145 4.99 -16.28 -9.48
CA PHE A 145 3.80 -15.47 -9.29
C PHE A 145 3.29 -14.88 -10.60
N VAL A 146 4.17 -14.31 -11.41
CA VAL A 146 3.77 -13.75 -12.70
C VAL A 146 3.42 -14.86 -13.69
N GLU A 147 4.19 -15.95 -13.74
CA GLU A 147 3.96 -17.06 -14.67
C GLU A 147 2.55 -17.67 -14.53
N ARG A 148 1.99 -17.73 -13.31
CA ARG A 148 0.64 -18.23 -13.03
C ARG A 148 -0.50 -17.22 -13.24
N GLY A 149 -0.21 -16.01 -13.71
CA GLY A 149 -1.22 -14.99 -13.99
C GLY A 149 -1.20 -13.77 -13.07
N GLY A 150 -0.25 -13.68 -12.14
CA GLY A 150 -0.08 -12.51 -11.28
C GLY A 150 0.42 -11.29 -12.05
N ILE A 151 0.07 -10.10 -11.57
CA ILE A 151 0.64 -8.84 -12.04
C ILE A 151 1.66 -8.35 -11.04
N LEU A 152 2.91 -8.22 -11.47
CA LEU A 152 4.00 -7.63 -10.69
C LEU A 152 4.22 -6.18 -11.16
N LEU A 153 4.44 -5.28 -10.22
CA LEU A 153 5.04 -3.99 -10.46
C LEU A 153 6.29 -3.84 -9.60
N THR A 154 7.42 -3.50 -10.20
CA THR A 154 8.61 -3.04 -9.47
C THR A 154 9.14 -1.76 -10.12
N THR A 155 10.23 -1.22 -9.59
CA THR A 155 10.68 0.13 -9.92
C THR A 155 12.17 0.17 -10.18
N TYR A 156 12.63 1.34 -10.59
CA TYR A 156 14.02 1.75 -10.60
C TYR A 156 14.79 1.25 -9.36
N PHE A 157 16.06 0.97 -9.58
CA PHE A 157 17.00 0.51 -8.56
C PHE A 157 16.57 -0.79 -7.85
N SER A 158 15.84 -1.67 -8.55
CA SER A 158 15.49 -3.02 -8.07
C SER A 158 16.38 -4.09 -8.69
N GLY A 159 16.69 -5.15 -7.95
CA GLY A 159 17.50 -6.27 -8.44
C GLY A 159 18.99 -5.97 -8.62
N ILE A 160 19.56 -5.16 -7.73
CA ILE A 160 20.93 -4.65 -7.85
C ILE A 160 21.92 -5.54 -7.11
N VAL A 161 21.56 -6.01 -5.92
CA VAL A 161 22.47 -6.75 -5.03
C VAL A 161 21.90 -8.04 -4.48
N ASP A 162 22.81 -8.92 -4.05
CA ASP A 162 22.51 -10.11 -3.24
C ASP A 162 22.28 -9.77 -1.76
N GLN A 163 21.99 -10.78 -0.94
CA GLN A 163 21.75 -10.66 0.50
C GLN A 163 22.95 -10.13 1.32
N ASN A 164 24.14 -10.06 0.72
CA ASN A 164 25.36 -9.54 1.33
C ASN A 164 25.75 -8.16 0.76
N ASP A 165 24.82 -7.49 0.08
CA ASP A 165 25.04 -6.19 -0.56
C ASP A 165 26.14 -6.23 -1.64
N ARG A 166 26.28 -7.38 -2.34
CA ARG A 166 27.18 -7.52 -3.48
C ARG A 166 26.41 -7.35 -4.76
N VAL A 167 26.92 -6.49 -5.65
CA VAL A 167 26.32 -6.24 -6.97
C VAL A 167 26.18 -7.55 -7.76
N ALA A 168 24.97 -7.82 -8.22
CA ALA A 168 24.69 -8.91 -9.13
C ALA A 168 25.30 -8.60 -10.51
N LEU A 169 26.31 -9.37 -10.92
CA LEU A 169 26.99 -9.20 -12.20
C LEU A 169 26.14 -9.75 -13.36
N GLY A 170 26.34 -9.23 -14.57
CA GLY A 170 25.59 -9.63 -15.78
C GLY A 170 24.55 -8.61 -16.26
N GLY A 171 24.48 -7.45 -15.61
CA GLY A 171 23.61 -6.33 -15.98
C GLY A 171 22.31 -6.28 -15.15
N TYR A 172 21.85 -5.07 -14.87
CA TYR A 172 20.66 -4.82 -14.06
C TYR A 172 19.38 -5.11 -14.88
N PRO A 173 18.26 -5.49 -14.25
CA PRO A 173 18.03 -5.70 -12.81
C PRO A 173 18.36 -7.15 -12.34
N GLY A 174 19.51 -7.68 -12.77
CA GLY A 174 20.04 -8.95 -12.27
C GLY A 174 19.09 -10.12 -12.53
N GLU A 175 18.74 -10.86 -11.48
CA GLU A 175 17.84 -12.02 -11.58
C GLU A 175 16.42 -11.65 -12.06
N LEU A 176 16.01 -10.37 -12.01
CA LEU A 176 14.71 -9.94 -12.52
C LEU A 176 14.72 -9.59 -14.02
N ARG A 177 15.88 -9.54 -14.68
CA ARG A 177 16.04 -9.12 -16.08
C ARG A 177 15.13 -9.91 -17.03
N LYS A 178 15.12 -11.24 -16.91
CA LYS A 178 14.27 -12.12 -17.72
C LYS A 178 12.78 -11.89 -17.45
N LEU A 179 12.40 -11.78 -16.18
CA LEU A 179 11.02 -11.55 -15.75
C LEU A 179 10.49 -10.22 -16.29
N LEU A 180 11.26 -9.16 -16.14
CA LEU A 180 10.89 -7.81 -16.54
C LEU A 180 11.08 -7.55 -18.04
N GLY A 181 11.85 -8.38 -18.75
CA GLY A 181 12.12 -8.24 -20.17
C GLY A 181 12.84 -6.93 -20.50
N ILE A 182 13.73 -6.47 -19.61
CA ILE A 182 14.49 -5.23 -19.75
C ILE A 182 15.92 -5.38 -19.26
N HIS A 183 16.80 -4.54 -19.78
CA HIS A 183 18.16 -4.33 -19.28
C HIS A 183 18.34 -2.86 -18.89
N VAL A 184 18.76 -2.60 -17.66
CA VAL A 184 19.10 -1.25 -17.20
C VAL A 184 20.61 -1.04 -17.35
N GLU A 185 21.00 -0.13 -18.24
CA GLU A 185 22.40 0.17 -18.54
C GLU A 185 23.01 1.11 -17.49
N GLU A 186 22.27 2.17 -17.14
CA GLU A 186 22.77 3.27 -16.34
C GLU A 186 21.67 3.84 -15.43
N PHE A 187 22.09 4.30 -14.25
CA PHE A 187 21.26 5.06 -13.32
C PHE A 187 21.64 6.55 -13.36
N ASP A 188 20.65 7.42 -13.37
CA ASP A 188 20.80 8.87 -13.32
C ASP A 188 20.09 9.42 -12.06
N PRO A 189 20.77 9.46 -10.90
CA PRO A 189 20.20 10.02 -9.68
C PRO A 189 20.07 11.55 -9.78
N TRP A 190 18.84 12.06 -9.68
CA TRP A 190 18.57 13.49 -9.87
C TRP A 190 18.75 14.32 -8.59
N THR A 191 19.17 15.58 -8.76
CA THR A 191 19.16 16.60 -7.70
C THR A 191 17.73 17.11 -7.44
N GLU A 192 17.52 17.87 -6.36
CA GLU A 192 16.20 18.42 -6.01
C GLU A 192 15.60 19.34 -7.08
N ASN A 193 16.45 19.98 -7.89
CA ASN A 193 16.04 20.91 -8.93
C ASN A 193 15.86 20.24 -10.31
N MET A 194 16.18 18.95 -10.41
CA MET A 194 16.05 18.17 -11.64
C MET A 194 14.72 17.43 -11.66
N THR A 195 14.04 17.53 -12.80
CA THR A 195 12.76 16.85 -13.07
C THR A 195 12.72 16.44 -14.53
N ASN A 196 11.93 15.42 -14.83
CA ASN A 196 11.63 15.02 -16.21
C ASN A 196 10.13 14.75 -16.33
N GLN A 197 9.68 14.23 -17.47
CA GLN A 197 8.29 13.86 -17.69
C GLN A 197 8.22 12.47 -18.33
N ILE A 198 7.19 11.72 -17.96
CA ILE A 198 6.78 10.50 -18.63
C ILE A 198 5.64 10.85 -19.59
N VAL A 199 5.81 10.54 -20.88
CA VAL A 199 4.79 10.68 -21.90
C VAL A 199 4.19 9.30 -22.19
N ILE A 200 2.87 9.19 -22.08
CA ILE A 200 2.09 8.00 -22.43
C ILE A 200 1.08 8.40 -23.49
N GLU A 201 1.28 7.94 -24.72
CA GLU A 201 0.49 8.35 -25.88
C GLU A 201 -0.80 7.52 -26.04
N GLU A 202 -0.76 6.24 -25.68
CA GLU A 202 -1.83 5.29 -25.98
C GLU A 202 -2.17 4.38 -24.78
N GLY A 203 -3.41 3.87 -24.77
CA GLY A 203 -3.89 2.92 -23.78
C GLY A 203 -4.85 3.52 -22.76
N PRO A 204 -5.18 2.80 -21.68
CA PRO A 204 -6.14 3.25 -20.67
C PRO A 204 -5.58 4.34 -19.73
N LEU A 205 -4.26 4.48 -19.66
CA LEU A 205 -3.55 5.55 -18.98
C LEU A 205 -2.88 6.39 -20.09
N GLN A 206 -3.12 7.70 -20.15
CA GLN A 206 -2.60 8.59 -21.21
C GLN A 206 -2.31 9.96 -20.65
N GLY A 207 -1.27 10.61 -21.17
CA GLY A 207 -0.92 11.98 -20.83
C GLY A 207 0.57 12.17 -20.57
N THR A 208 0.92 13.37 -20.14
CA THR A 208 2.29 13.74 -19.77
C THR A 208 2.34 13.99 -18.28
N TYR A 209 3.14 13.19 -17.58
CA TYR A 209 3.20 13.19 -16.12
C TYR A 209 4.58 13.62 -15.64
N PRO A 210 4.67 14.57 -14.68
CA PRO A 210 5.95 14.89 -14.05
C PRO A 210 6.58 13.67 -13.37
N CYS A 211 7.90 13.58 -13.40
CA CYS A 211 8.67 12.62 -12.61
C CYS A 211 9.92 13.28 -12.01
N THR A 212 10.41 12.69 -10.93
CA THR A 212 11.51 13.25 -10.12
C THR A 212 12.46 12.15 -9.64
N LEU A 213 13.43 12.51 -8.80
CA LEU A 213 14.30 11.63 -8.00
C LEU A 213 15.32 10.77 -8.77
N TRP A 214 14.94 10.17 -9.90
CA TRP A 214 15.72 9.11 -10.54
C TRP A 214 15.37 8.99 -12.03
N GLY A 215 16.36 8.72 -12.87
CA GLY A 215 16.20 8.25 -14.24
C GLY A 215 17.01 6.98 -14.47
N GLU A 216 16.63 6.17 -15.45
CA GLU A 216 17.42 5.01 -15.88
C GLU A 216 17.42 4.89 -17.40
N VAL A 217 18.57 4.50 -17.95
CA VAL A 217 18.70 4.13 -19.36
C VAL A 217 18.27 2.67 -19.50
N VAL A 218 17.04 2.46 -19.96
CA VAL A 218 16.41 1.13 -20.07
C VAL A 218 16.39 0.65 -21.53
N HIS A 219 16.83 -0.58 -21.75
CA HIS A 219 16.72 -1.30 -23.02
C HIS A 219 15.65 -2.39 -22.93
N LEU A 220 14.86 -2.54 -23.98
CA LEU A 220 13.80 -3.55 -24.04
C LEU A 220 14.35 -4.89 -24.53
N GLU A 221 14.06 -5.96 -23.79
CA GLU A 221 14.41 -7.35 -24.10
C GLU A 221 13.16 -8.25 -24.09
N GLY A 222 12.13 -7.83 -24.81
CA GLY A 222 10.82 -8.49 -24.88
C GLY A 222 9.70 -7.73 -24.19
N ALA A 223 10.03 -6.82 -23.27
CA ALA A 223 9.06 -5.85 -22.76
C ALA A 223 8.65 -4.84 -23.84
N ARG A 224 7.50 -4.21 -23.62
CA ARG A 224 7.01 -3.07 -24.41
C ARG A 224 7.04 -1.81 -23.55
N ALA A 225 7.61 -0.73 -24.09
CA ALA A 225 7.45 0.59 -23.49
C ALA A 225 5.99 1.05 -23.64
N ILE A 226 5.39 1.46 -22.53
CA ILE A 226 4.07 2.10 -22.49
C ILE A 226 4.15 3.56 -22.06
N GLY A 227 5.30 3.99 -21.53
CA GLY A 227 5.62 5.39 -21.33
C GLY A 227 7.11 5.64 -21.58
N ILE A 228 7.43 6.82 -22.08
CA ILE A 228 8.81 7.23 -22.43
C ILE A 228 9.22 8.50 -21.70
N PHE A 229 10.51 8.70 -21.49
CA PHE A 229 11.04 9.97 -20.98
C PHE A 229 10.93 11.07 -22.05
N ALA A 230 10.55 12.28 -21.64
CA ALA A 230 10.40 13.41 -22.55
C ALA A 230 11.72 14.15 -22.82
N ASN A 231 12.63 14.20 -21.84
CA ASN A 231 13.82 15.05 -21.87
C ASN A 231 15.08 14.28 -21.49
N ASP A 232 16.21 15.00 -21.58
CA ASP A 232 17.57 14.54 -21.30
C ASP A 232 18.15 13.57 -22.35
N TYR A 233 19.38 13.09 -22.14
CA TYR A 233 20.11 12.24 -23.09
C TYR A 233 19.45 10.87 -23.37
N TYR A 234 18.49 10.47 -22.53
CA TYR A 234 17.64 9.28 -22.70
C TYR A 234 16.18 9.62 -23.08
N ALA A 235 15.91 10.82 -23.60
CA ALA A 235 14.61 11.16 -24.18
C ALA A 235 14.18 10.13 -25.23
N MET A 236 12.87 9.87 -25.32
CA MET A 236 12.26 8.78 -26.08
C MET A 236 12.59 7.36 -25.58
N GLY A 237 13.48 7.22 -24.58
CA GLY A 237 13.77 5.96 -23.92
C GLY A 237 12.63 5.50 -23.00
N PRO A 238 12.53 4.18 -22.70
CA PRO A 238 11.46 3.63 -21.87
C PRO A 238 11.50 4.16 -20.42
N ALA A 239 10.39 4.71 -19.94
CA ALA A 239 10.22 5.14 -18.55
C ALA A 239 9.21 4.27 -17.78
N LEU A 240 8.27 3.66 -18.50
CA LEU A 240 7.30 2.70 -17.98
C LEU A 240 7.18 1.55 -18.97
N THR A 241 7.41 0.32 -18.52
CA THR A 241 7.36 -0.87 -19.38
C THR A 241 6.41 -1.93 -18.84
N VAL A 242 5.98 -2.82 -19.74
CA VAL A 242 5.23 -4.04 -19.41
C VAL A 242 5.79 -5.22 -20.20
N HIS A 243 5.99 -6.36 -19.55
CA HIS A 243 6.39 -7.61 -20.16
C HIS A 243 5.35 -8.70 -19.84
N GLN A 244 4.89 -9.39 -20.89
CA GLN A 244 4.05 -10.57 -20.72
C GLN A 244 4.95 -11.75 -20.35
N PHE A 245 4.72 -12.38 -19.20
CA PHE A 245 5.53 -13.50 -18.72
C PHE A 245 4.63 -14.62 -18.22
N GLY A 246 4.64 -15.76 -18.94
CA GLY A 246 3.63 -16.81 -18.75
C GLY A 246 2.22 -16.25 -18.93
N GLN A 247 1.35 -16.48 -17.95
CA GLN A 247 -0.04 -16.02 -17.97
C GLN A 247 -0.22 -14.60 -17.40
N GLY A 248 0.80 -14.03 -16.77
CA GLY A 248 0.75 -12.74 -16.08
C GLY A 248 1.59 -11.64 -16.73
N GLN A 249 1.78 -10.55 -16.01
CA GLN A 249 2.46 -9.35 -16.50
C GLN A 249 3.43 -8.79 -15.46
N ALA A 250 4.59 -8.31 -15.92
CA ALA A 250 5.57 -7.62 -15.10
C ALA A 250 5.75 -6.18 -15.59
N TYR A 251 5.49 -5.22 -14.72
CA TYR A 251 5.60 -3.79 -14.96
C TYR A 251 6.85 -3.23 -14.29
N TYR A 252 7.48 -2.25 -14.94
CA TYR A 252 8.65 -1.55 -14.43
C TYR A 252 8.51 -0.04 -14.59
N VAL A 253 8.72 0.72 -13.51
CA VAL A 253 8.77 2.19 -13.54
C VAL A 253 10.21 2.65 -13.32
N ALA A 254 10.84 3.25 -14.33
CA ALA A 254 12.26 3.63 -14.33
C ALA A 254 12.57 4.96 -13.59
N THR A 255 11.61 5.50 -12.83
CA THR A 255 11.70 6.82 -12.17
C THR A 255 10.68 6.95 -11.03
N GLN A 256 10.73 8.05 -10.27
CA GLN A 256 9.65 8.45 -9.37
C GLN A 256 8.57 9.22 -10.14
N GLY A 257 7.50 8.51 -10.51
CA GLY A 257 6.30 9.11 -11.10
C GLY A 257 5.56 10.05 -10.14
N SER A 258 4.81 11.01 -10.70
CA SER A 258 3.89 11.86 -9.94
C SER A 258 2.78 11.07 -9.26
N ASN A 259 2.17 11.64 -8.22
CA ASN A 259 1.02 11.04 -7.54
C ASN A 259 -0.15 10.77 -8.52
N GLU A 260 -0.33 11.63 -9.51
CA GLU A 260 -1.36 11.45 -10.54
C GLU A 260 -1.08 10.22 -11.41
N LEU A 261 0.17 10.07 -11.88
CA LEU A 261 0.58 8.90 -12.65
C LEU A 261 0.41 7.62 -11.84
N LEU A 262 0.87 7.61 -10.59
CA LEU A 262 0.82 6.43 -9.73
C LEU A 262 -0.61 6.05 -9.36
N ALA A 263 -1.50 7.03 -9.13
CA ALA A 263 -2.93 6.78 -8.93
C ALA A 263 -3.58 6.17 -10.17
N GLY A 264 -3.28 6.69 -11.36
CA GLY A 264 -3.75 6.13 -12.64
C GLY A 264 -3.21 4.72 -12.88
N LEU A 265 -1.92 4.51 -12.63
CA LEU A 265 -1.27 3.21 -12.78
C LEU A 265 -1.85 2.18 -11.81
N MET A 266 -2.00 2.47 -10.51
CA MET A 266 -2.61 1.52 -9.57
C MET A 266 -4.04 1.16 -9.96
N ARG A 267 -4.84 2.14 -10.42
CA ARG A 267 -6.21 1.86 -10.90
C ARG A 267 -6.20 0.90 -12.08
N LEU A 268 -5.30 1.13 -13.04
CA LEU A 268 -5.12 0.25 -14.20
C LEU A 268 -4.72 -1.16 -13.77
N LEU A 269 -3.71 -1.28 -12.91
CA LEU A 269 -3.21 -2.59 -12.46
C LEU A 269 -4.26 -3.35 -11.64
N CYS A 270 -5.01 -2.67 -10.76
CA CYS A 270 -6.14 -3.29 -10.06
C CYS A 270 -7.21 -3.78 -11.03
N GLN A 271 -7.57 -2.98 -12.04
CA GLN A 271 -8.55 -3.38 -13.06
C GLN A 271 -8.08 -4.61 -13.83
N GLN A 272 -6.82 -4.65 -14.28
CA GLN A 272 -6.25 -5.79 -15.00
C GLN A 272 -6.16 -7.04 -14.12
N ALA A 273 -5.77 -6.88 -12.86
CA ALA A 273 -5.73 -7.94 -11.86
C ALA A 273 -7.14 -8.37 -11.40
N SER A 274 -8.20 -7.73 -11.90
CA SER A 274 -9.59 -7.95 -11.45
C SER A 274 -9.73 -7.81 -9.93
N VAL A 275 -9.01 -6.85 -9.35
CA VAL A 275 -9.10 -6.43 -7.95
C VAL A 275 -10.03 -5.24 -7.88
N SER A 276 -11.08 -5.37 -7.09
CA SER A 276 -12.06 -4.30 -6.89
C SER A 276 -11.85 -3.62 -5.53
N PRO A 277 -12.19 -2.32 -5.42
CA PRO A 277 -12.29 -1.68 -4.13
C PRO A 277 -13.37 -2.38 -3.29
N VAL A 278 -13.26 -2.28 -1.96
CA VAL A 278 -14.30 -2.80 -1.05
C VAL A 278 -15.65 -2.16 -1.39
N LEU A 279 -15.66 -0.84 -1.54
CA LEU A 279 -16.81 -0.02 -1.96
C LEU A 279 -16.34 1.23 -2.70
N ASN A 280 -17.16 1.69 -3.66
CA ASN A 280 -16.99 3.01 -4.26
C ASN A 280 -17.59 4.05 -3.31
N VAL A 281 -16.74 4.87 -2.70
CA VAL A 281 -17.12 5.84 -1.66
C VAL A 281 -16.56 7.23 -1.93
N PRO A 282 -17.11 8.30 -1.32
CA PRO A 282 -16.53 9.64 -1.39
C PRO A 282 -15.09 9.68 -0.87
N ASN A 283 -14.29 10.62 -1.39
CA ASN A 283 -12.93 10.84 -0.92
C ASN A 283 -12.90 11.17 0.57
N GLY A 284 -12.00 10.54 1.32
CA GLY A 284 -11.88 10.71 2.77
C GLY A 284 -12.74 9.75 3.58
N ILE A 285 -13.58 8.94 2.93
CA ILE A 285 -14.18 7.76 3.55
C ILE A 285 -13.28 6.56 3.29
N GLU A 286 -12.85 5.94 4.38
CA GLU A 286 -12.12 4.69 4.36
C GLU A 286 -13.11 3.54 4.62
N VAL A 287 -13.07 2.51 3.77
CA VAL A 287 -13.85 1.28 3.96
C VAL A 287 -12.93 0.07 3.90
N THR A 288 -13.00 -0.76 4.92
CA THR A 288 -12.28 -2.04 4.99
C THR A 288 -13.23 -3.18 5.32
N GLN A 289 -12.77 -4.41 5.07
CA GLN A 289 -13.49 -5.64 5.42
C GLN A 289 -12.61 -6.56 6.24
N ARG A 290 -13.23 -7.21 7.22
CA ARG A 290 -12.69 -8.40 7.87
C ARG A 290 -13.68 -9.54 7.73
N VAL A 291 -13.17 -10.73 7.40
CA VAL A 291 -13.92 -11.95 7.18
C VAL A 291 -13.77 -12.85 8.39
N ARG A 292 -14.91 -13.28 8.94
CA ARG A 292 -14.97 -14.20 10.08
C ARG A 292 -14.67 -15.64 9.65
N ALA A 293 -14.39 -16.50 10.62
CA ALA A 293 -14.18 -17.92 10.38
C ALA A 293 -15.41 -18.63 9.78
N ASP A 294 -16.62 -18.11 10.01
CA ASP A 294 -17.86 -18.62 9.42
C ASP A 294 -18.19 -17.99 8.05
N GLY A 295 -17.29 -17.17 7.50
CA GLY A 295 -17.43 -16.53 6.19
C GLY A 295 -18.21 -15.22 6.20
N ARG A 296 -18.83 -14.80 7.32
CA ARG A 296 -19.52 -13.51 7.39
C ARG A 296 -18.54 -12.34 7.35
N VAL A 297 -18.96 -11.26 6.71
CA VAL A 297 -18.12 -10.08 6.47
C VAL A 297 -18.51 -8.94 7.42
N VAL A 298 -17.50 -8.40 8.10
CA VAL A 298 -17.61 -7.18 8.91
C VAL A 298 -16.97 -6.04 8.12
N TYR A 299 -17.76 -5.00 7.86
CA TYR A 299 -17.32 -3.78 7.21
C TYR A 299 -17.01 -2.72 8.27
N PHE A 300 -15.89 -2.03 8.10
CA PHE A 300 -15.59 -0.81 8.85
C PHE A 300 -15.67 0.36 7.89
N PHE A 301 -16.41 1.39 8.28
CA PHE A 301 -16.46 2.67 7.59
C PHE A 301 -15.90 3.72 8.53
N LEU A 302 -14.92 4.49 8.07
CA LEU A 302 -14.28 5.54 8.85
C LEU A 302 -14.36 6.86 8.08
N ASN A 303 -15.00 7.86 8.68
CA ASN A 303 -15.09 9.18 8.09
C ASN A 303 -13.93 10.06 8.54
N HIS A 304 -12.92 10.21 7.68
CA HIS A 304 -11.78 11.10 7.94
C HIS A 304 -12.00 12.55 7.50
N THR A 305 -13.22 12.90 7.09
CA THR A 305 -13.58 14.26 6.69
C THR A 305 -14.08 15.09 7.89
N GLY A 306 -14.27 16.39 7.68
CA GLY A 306 -14.85 17.31 8.65
C GLY A 306 -16.32 17.62 8.39
N LYS A 307 -17.07 16.67 7.83
CA LYS A 307 -18.51 16.78 7.59
C LYS A 307 -19.16 15.39 7.53
N PRO A 308 -20.48 15.28 7.74
CA PRO A 308 -21.20 14.04 7.50
C PRO A 308 -21.11 13.62 6.03
N GLU A 309 -21.03 12.31 5.78
CA GLU A 309 -20.98 11.72 4.45
C GLU A 309 -21.97 10.55 4.35
N VAL A 310 -22.53 10.34 3.16
CA VAL A 310 -23.46 9.25 2.87
C VAL A 310 -22.79 8.26 1.93
N VAL A 311 -22.80 7.00 2.33
CA VAL A 311 -22.16 5.89 1.60
C VAL A 311 -23.20 4.89 1.15
N ALA A 312 -23.21 4.57 -0.14
CA ALA A 312 -24.04 3.49 -0.67
C ALA A 312 -23.49 2.12 -0.23
N LEU A 313 -24.39 1.24 0.22
CA LEU A 313 -24.08 -0.12 0.65
C LEU A 313 -24.32 -1.12 -0.50
N PRO A 314 -23.65 -2.29 -0.47
CA PRO A 314 -24.00 -3.40 -1.35
C PRO A 314 -25.46 -3.83 -1.19
N ALA A 315 -25.97 -4.58 -2.16
CA ALA A 315 -27.27 -5.25 -2.01
C ALA A 315 -27.21 -6.24 -0.84
N GLY A 316 -28.22 -6.19 0.03
CA GLY A 316 -28.29 -7.04 1.22
C GLY A 316 -28.76 -6.26 2.44
N LYS A 317 -28.75 -6.95 3.58
CA LYS A 317 -29.06 -6.38 4.89
C LYS A 317 -27.82 -6.38 5.76
N PHE A 318 -27.70 -5.35 6.58
CA PHE A 318 -26.58 -5.17 7.48
C PHE A 318 -27.09 -4.89 8.88
N THR A 319 -26.34 -5.32 9.89
CA THR A 319 -26.58 -4.95 11.28
C THR A 319 -25.42 -4.10 11.77
N SER A 320 -25.71 -2.90 12.29
CA SER A 320 -24.70 -2.09 12.97
C SER A 320 -24.32 -2.74 14.30
N LEU A 321 -23.05 -3.10 14.44
CA LEU A 321 -22.54 -3.76 15.64
C LEU A 321 -22.41 -2.80 16.84
N LEU A 322 -22.49 -1.49 16.62
CA LEU A 322 -22.39 -0.47 17.66
C LEU A 322 -23.74 -0.10 18.30
N ASN A 323 -24.85 -0.35 17.60
CA ASN A 323 -26.18 0.03 18.11
C ASN A 323 -27.30 -0.98 17.80
N GLY A 324 -26.99 -2.10 17.12
CA GLY A 324 -27.92 -3.18 16.80
C GLY A 324 -28.96 -2.85 15.72
N LYS A 325 -28.94 -1.66 15.11
CA LYS A 325 -29.91 -1.28 14.08
C LYS A 325 -29.63 -2.00 12.76
N GLU A 326 -30.69 -2.39 12.07
CA GLU A 326 -30.60 -2.84 10.69
C GLU A 326 -30.38 -1.64 9.75
N VAL A 327 -29.53 -1.83 8.75
CA VAL A 327 -29.18 -0.82 7.74
C VAL A 327 -29.25 -1.48 6.36
N GLU A 328 -29.83 -0.77 5.39
CA GLU A 328 -29.95 -1.22 4.00
C GLU A 328 -29.70 -0.03 3.06
N ARG A 329 -29.19 -0.31 1.85
CA ARG A 329 -28.96 0.64 0.73
C ARG A 329 -27.91 1.72 0.95
N GLN A 330 -27.92 2.41 2.09
CA GLN A 330 -26.95 3.47 2.40
C GLN A 330 -26.78 3.65 3.91
N ILE A 331 -25.67 4.26 4.30
CA ILE A 331 -25.38 4.68 5.68
C ILE A 331 -24.88 6.12 5.67
N GLU A 332 -25.37 6.92 6.62
CA GLU A 332 -24.82 8.24 6.95
C GLU A 332 -23.82 8.07 8.10
N ILE A 333 -22.65 8.71 7.97
CA ILE A 333 -21.57 8.64 8.95
C ILE A 333 -21.18 10.08 9.28
N ASP A 334 -21.35 10.45 10.55
CA ASP A 334 -21.03 11.79 11.03
C ASP A 334 -19.54 12.11 10.87
N GLU A 335 -19.20 13.40 10.99
CA GLU A 335 -17.81 13.85 10.92
C GLU A 335 -16.94 13.12 11.95
N ARG A 336 -15.79 12.60 11.54
CA ARG A 336 -14.85 11.87 12.42
C ARG A 336 -15.46 10.63 13.09
N ASP A 337 -16.63 10.18 12.65
CA ASP A 337 -17.31 9.02 13.22
C ASP A 337 -17.03 7.74 12.41
N VAL A 338 -17.49 6.62 12.95
CA VAL A 338 -17.30 5.29 12.40
C VAL A 338 -18.60 4.49 12.38
N ALA A 339 -18.71 3.59 11.41
CA ALA A 339 -19.73 2.55 11.43
C ALA A 339 -19.08 1.19 11.28
N VAL A 340 -19.56 0.21 12.05
CA VAL A 340 -19.14 -1.20 11.92
C VAL A 340 -20.36 -2.03 11.62
N LEU A 341 -20.42 -2.60 10.41
CA LEU A 341 -21.58 -3.31 9.89
C LEU A 341 -21.26 -4.79 9.67
N LEU A 342 -22.10 -5.68 10.17
CA LEU A 342 -22.08 -7.11 9.83
C LEU A 342 -23.06 -7.36 8.68
N ALA A 343 -22.59 -7.95 7.59
CA ALA A 343 -23.46 -8.43 6.51
C ALA A 343 -24.23 -9.69 6.95
N GLN A 344 -25.53 -9.73 6.67
CA GLN A 344 -26.43 -10.84 7.00
C GLN A 344 -26.39 -11.97 5.96
#